data_AF-A0A9W9Q867-F1
#
_entry.id   AF-A0A9W9Q867-F1
#
_cell.length_a   1.000
_cell.length_b   1.000
_cell.length_c   1.000
_cell.angle_alpha   90.00
_cell.angle_beta   90.00
_cell.angle_gamma   90.00
#
_symmetry.space_group_name_H-M   'P 1'
#
loop_
_entity.id
_entity.type
_entity.pdbx_description
1 polymer ?
#
loop_
_entity_poly.entity_id
_entity_poly.type
_entity_poly.pdbx_seq_one_letter_code
_entity_poly.pdbx_strand_id
1 'polypeptide(L)'
;MSMGSSIGNFERASAAEFLGGFSKLLAPSDFLLIGLDACKNHDKVFRAYNDSEGVTRQFYENGLVHANQVLGFEAFKENEWEILTEYNDREGCHQACYAPKVDVTINGIMIPKGEKLVFEEAWKYGRDERDELWRKSDLISQVEFGNTTDDYHIHLTRALQDQPTEPAYYQQIFERGIDPDVEDPEQCHKHSEIPDQWPELNEILDYQERVRNRARSILQEGYADQDRTVGEALWIGFEHEAMHLETFLYMLLQSDRKLPPTGVPLPDFKRMAEQAKFDEKPNKWFSIPQQTFTIGLDDCDENNLPQVSFGWDNEKPQREVTVGAFESQARPITNGEYAKYLQATGSHNYPASWVFTPGQKGSLVKGIGSTGAQAGSSATAASLPLDGISVRTVFGPVSLELAQDWPLSASYDEVASYAKWMNCRIPTCEEARSIYHYSDQMKSHRHTNGYR
;
A
#
# COMPACT_ATOMS: atom_id res chain seq x y z
N MET A 1 23.35 -13.71 -14.84
CA MET A 1 24.80 -13.52 -14.57
C MET A 1 24.95 -13.33 -13.07
N SER A 2 25.86 -14.02 -12.39
CA SER A 2 26.14 -13.81 -10.96
C SER A 2 27.55 -13.25 -10.82
N MET A 3 27.69 -12.15 -10.09
CA MET A 3 28.94 -11.40 -9.97
C MET A 3 29.64 -11.62 -8.62
N GLY A 4 29.18 -12.61 -7.83
CA GLY A 4 29.75 -12.93 -6.51
C GLY A 4 29.68 -11.77 -5.50
N SER A 5 30.48 -11.86 -4.44
CA SER A 5 30.59 -10.84 -3.38
C SER A 5 31.44 -9.66 -3.85
N SER A 6 30.82 -8.72 -4.56
CA SER A 6 31.52 -7.59 -5.18
C SER A 6 31.17 -6.23 -4.58
N ILE A 7 29.92 -6.02 -4.16
CA ILE A 7 29.46 -4.66 -3.81
C ILE A 7 30.08 -4.11 -2.51
N GLY A 8 30.33 -4.99 -1.54
CA GLY A 8 30.99 -4.63 -0.28
C GLY A 8 32.44 -4.18 -0.46
N ASN A 9 33.07 -4.45 -1.61
CA ASN A 9 34.47 -4.10 -1.87
C ASN A 9 34.64 -2.71 -2.48
N PHE A 10 33.54 -1.98 -2.72
CA PHE A 10 33.58 -0.63 -3.26
C PHE A 10 33.24 0.37 -2.16
N GLU A 11 33.94 1.51 -2.18
CA GLU A 11 33.46 2.70 -1.50
C GLU A 11 32.02 3.04 -1.95
N ARG A 12 31.25 3.68 -1.07
CA ARG A 12 29.81 3.96 -1.31
C ARG A 12 29.52 4.59 -2.67
N ALA A 13 30.34 5.57 -3.08
CA ALA A 13 30.15 6.28 -4.34
C ALA A 13 30.42 5.36 -5.54
N SER A 14 31.51 4.58 -5.49
CA SER A 14 31.87 3.63 -6.55
C SER A 14 30.89 2.46 -6.64
N ALA A 15 30.35 1.99 -5.50
CA ALA A 15 29.29 0.98 -5.48
C ALA A 15 28.04 1.48 -6.23
N ALA A 16 27.66 2.73 -6.00
CA ALA A 16 26.53 3.35 -6.67
C ALA A 16 26.78 3.57 -8.16
N GLU A 17 27.97 4.03 -8.55
CA GLU A 17 28.34 4.18 -9.96
C GLU A 17 28.32 2.83 -10.70
N PHE A 18 28.86 1.80 -10.06
CA PHE A 18 28.87 0.44 -10.59
C PHE A 18 27.45 -0.10 -10.82
N LEU A 19 26.57 0.02 -9.83
CA LEU A 19 25.16 -0.37 -9.97
C LEU A 19 24.41 0.51 -10.99
N GLY A 20 24.72 1.81 -11.03
CA GLY A 20 24.19 2.75 -12.01
C GLY A 20 24.61 2.43 -13.45
N GLY A 21 25.70 1.69 -13.64
CA GLY A 21 26.07 1.11 -14.93
C GLY A 21 25.03 0.09 -15.41
N PHE A 22 24.50 -0.74 -14.50
CA PHE A 22 23.46 -1.72 -14.81
C PHE A 22 22.11 -1.04 -15.03
N SER A 23 21.74 -0.06 -14.20
CA SER A 23 20.43 0.63 -14.34
C SER A 23 20.23 1.24 -15.72
N LYS A 24 21.31 1.74 -16.35
CA LYS A 24 21.31 2.28 -17.72
C LYS A 24 21.09 1.23 -18.82
N LEU A 25 21.32 -0.05 -18.52
CA LEU A 25 21.22 -1.16 -19.48
C LEU A 25 19.96 -2.00 -19.29
N LEU A 26 19.31 -1.92 -18.13
CA LEU A 26 18.11 -2.67 -17.79
C LEU A 26 16.88 -2.08 -18.52
N ALA A 27 16.06 -2.96 -19.08
CA ALA A 27 14.72 -2.62 -19.57
C ALA A 27 13.76 -2.47 -18.38
N PRO A 28 12.59 -1.81 -18.56
CA PRO A 28 11.62 -1.60 -17.48
C PRO A 28 11.14 -2.87 -16.77
N SER A 29 11.14 -4.01 -17.47
CA SER A 29 10.75 -5.32 -16.93
C SER A 29 11.90 -6.12 -16.32
N ASP A 30 13.14 -5.63 -16.42
CA ASP A 30 14.30 -6.33 -15.87
C ASP A 30 14.47 -6.05 -14.38
N PHE A 31 14.91 -7.08 -13.65
CA PHE A 31 15.22 -6.98 -12.23
C PHE A 31 16.67 -7.33 -11.94
N LEU A 32 17.24 -6.68 -10.92
CA LEU A 32 18.53 -6.99 -10.36
C LEU A 32 18.38 -7.48 -8.93
N LEU A 33 18.85 -8.71 -8.68
CA LEU A 33 18.89 -9.31 -7.35
C LEU A 33 20.22 -8.96 -6.67
N ILE A 34 20.17 -8.28 -5.53
CA ILE A 34 21.35 -7.75 -4.84
C ILE A 34 21.34 -8.21 -3.39
N GLY A 35 22.40 -8.91 -2.96
CA GLY A 35 22.63 -9.23 -1.55
C GLY A 35 23.43 -8.13 -0.87
N LEU A 36 22.94 -7.65 0.28
CA LEU A 36 23.62 -6.65 1.11
C LEU A 36 23.82 -7.19 2.53
N ASP A 37 25.00 -6.94 3.07
CA ASP A 37 25.34 -7.19 4.48
C ASP A 37 25.10 -5.90 5.27
N ALA A 38 24.07 -5.92 6.12
CA ALA A 38 23.63 -4.80 6.94
C ALA A 38 24.23 -4.83 8.36
N CYS A 39 25.09 -5.82 8.67
CA CYS A 39 25.55 -6.03 10.03
C CYS A 39 26.37 -4.83 10.57
N LYS A 40 25.81 -4.14 11.57
CA LYS A 40 26.47 -3.03 12.28
C LYS A 40 27.14 -3.44 13.59
N ASN A 41 27.08 -4.72 13.95
CA ASN A 41 27.68 -5.22 15.18
C ASN A 41 29.20 -5.36 15.01
N HIS A 42 29.94 -4.42 15.61
CA HIS A 42 31.39 -4.36 15.57
C HIS A 42 32.06 -5.71 15.87
N ASP A 43 31.75 -6.33 17.01
CA ASP A 43 32.40 -7.56 17.45
C ASP A 43 32.07 -8.76 16.54
N LYS A 44 30.89 -8.76 15.93
CA LYS A 44 30.48 -9.81 14.99
C LYS A 44 31.24 -9.66 13.67
N VAL A 45 31.33 -8.45 13.12
CA VAL A 45 32.09 -8.17 11.91
C VAL A 45 33.58 -8.44 12.15
N PHE A 46 34.16 -7.92 13.24
CA PHE A 46 35.57 -8.12 13.56
C PHE A 46 35.92 -9.61 13.66
N ARG A 47 35.10 -10.44 14.32
CA ARG A 47 35.33 -11.89 14.43
C ARG A 47 35.13 -12.65 13.12
N ALA A 48 34.34 -12.14 12.18
CA ALA A 48 34.21 -12.75 10.85
C ALA A 48 35.52 -12.65 10.05
N TYR A 49 36.29 -11.58 10.26
CA TYR A 49 37.58 -11.36 9.60
C TYR A 49 38.80 -11.69 10.47
N ASN A 50 38.59 -11.90 11.77
CA ASN A 50 39.60 -12.33 12.74
C ASN A 50 39.10 -13.59 13.45
N ASP A 51 38.97 -14.66 12.68
CA ASP A 51 38.50 -15.93 13.19
C ASP A 51 39.51 -16.53 14.18
N SER A 52 39.00 -17.28 15.16
CA SER A 52 39.85 -17.87 16.21
C SER A 52 40.78 -18.98 15.71
N GLU A 53 40.52 -19.53 14.52
CA GLU A 53 41.34 -20.58 13.91
C GLU A 53 42.49 -19.98 13.07
N GLY A 54 42.47 -18.67 12.81
CA GLY A 54 43.48 -17.96 12.03
C GLY A 54 43.38 -18.17 10.52
N VAL A 55 42.26 -18.70 10.02
CA VAL A 55 42.05 -19.02 8.60
C VAL A 55 42.10 -17.77 7.73
N THR A 56 41.42 -16.69 8.13
CA THR A 56 41.39 -15.43 7.38
C THR A 56 42.76 -14.77 7.39
N ARG A 57 43.47 -14.82 8.52
CA ARG A 57 44.86 -14.35 8.60
C ARG A 57 45.77 -15.13 7.63
N GLN A 58 45.67 -16.46 7.62
CA GLN A 58 46.45 -17.29 6.70
C GLN A 58 46.12 -16.98 5.23
N PHE A 59 44.84 -16.70 4.92
CA PHE A 59 44.42 -16.25 3.61
C PHE A 59 45.11 -14.94 3.19
N TYR A 60 45.21 -13.97 4.10
CA TYR A 60 45.96 -12.72 3.86
C TYR A 60 47.47 -12.96 3.70
N GLU A 61 48.09 -13.79 4.55
CA GLU A 61 49.52 -14.11 4.43
C GLU A 61 49.84 -14.77 3.09
N ASN A 62 48.94 -15.62 2.58
CA ASN A 62 49.07 -16.21 1.24
C ASN A 62 49.13 -15.16 0.12
N GLY A 63 48.48 -14.00 0.29
CA GLY A 63 48.56 -12.87 -0.64
C GLY A 63 49.98 -12.34 -0.80
N LEU A 64 50.71 -12.17 0.31
CA LEU A 64 52.12 -11.76 0.30
C LEU A 64 53.04 -12.83 -0.31
N VAL A 65 52.79 -14.10 0.02
CA VAL A 65 53.52 -15.23 -0.57
C VAL A 65 53.34 -15.27 -2.08
N HIS A 66 52.11 -15.05 -2.56
CA HIS A 66 51.84 -14.98 -4.00
C HIS A 66 52.46 -13.74 -4.65
N ALA A 67 52.46 -12.60 -3.97
CA ALA A 67 53.14 -11.39 -4.46
C ALA A 67 54.64 -11.63 -4.70
N ASN A 68 55.32 -12.38 -3.83
CA ASN A 68 56.72 -12.80 -4.04
C ASN A 68 56.89 -13.64 -5.32
N GLN A 69 55.95 -14.56 -5.60
CA GLN A 69 55.97 -15.36 -6.83
C GLN A 69 55.81 -14.48 -8.07
N VAL A 70 54.89 -13.52 -8.04
CA VAL A 70 54.65 -12.57 -9.15
C VAL A 70 55.86 -11.67 -9.39
N LEU A 71 56.54 -11.22 -8.32
CA LEU A 71 57.73 -10.39 -8.41
C LEU A 71 59.00 -11.16 -8.82
N GLY A 72 59.01 -12.48 -8.64
CA GLY A 72 60.14 -13.35 -8.96
C GLY A 72 61.29 -13.31 -7.94
N PHE A 73 61.09 -12.68 -6.79
CA PHE A 73 62.02 -12.64 -5.66
C PHE A 73 61.27 -12.47 -4.34
N GLU A 74 61.94 -12.75 -3.22
CA GLU A 74 61.37 -12.61 -1.87
C GLU A 74 61.38 -11.15 -1.42
N ALA A 75 60.34 -10.41 -1.80
CA ALA A 75 60.11 -9.02 -1.42
C ALA A 75 59.45 -8.88 -0.04
N PHE A 76 58.54 -9.79 0.29
CA PHE A 76 57.70 -9.79 1.49
C PHE A 76 58.08 -10.96 2.38
N LYS A 77 58.92 -10.73 3.40
CA LYS A 77 59.30 -11.76 4.38
C LYS A 77 58.31 -11.79 5.54
N GLU A 78 57.85 -12.98 5.92
CA GLU A 78 56.83 -13.18 6.96
C GLU A 78 57.20 -12.49 8.30
N ASN A 79 58.46 -12.53 8.69
CA ASN A 79 58.94 -11.92 9.94
C ASN A 79 59.10 -10.39 9.86
N GLU A 80 59.00 -9.78 8.67
CA GLU A 80 59.10 -8.33 8.43
C GLU A 80 57.73 -7.66 8.24
N TRP A 81 56.66 -8.44 8.06
CA TRP A 81 55.30 -7.92 7.79
C TRP A 81 54.27 -8.39 8.81
N GLU A 82 53.26 -7.58 9.06
CA GLU A 82 52.10 -7.92 9.87
C GLU A 82 50.81 -7.54 9.15
N ILE A 83 49.72 -8.19 9.54
CA ILE A 83 48.38 -7.87 9.06
C ILE A 83 47.64 -7.17 10.18
N LEU A 84 47.14 -5.98 9.88
CA LEU A 84 46.31 -5.21 10.79
C LEU A 84 44.91 -5.15 10.21
N THR A 85 43.93 -5.48 11.04
CA THR A 85 42.51 -5.42 10.68
C THR A 85 41.79 -4.52 11.67
N GLU A 86 40.86 -3.72 11.18
CA GLU A 86 40.04 -2.86 12.01
C GLU A 86 38.63 -2.73 11.43
N TYR A 87 37.66 -2.46 12.29
CA TYR A 87 36.35 -2.02 11.85
C TYR A 87 36.23 -0.53 12.12
N ASN A 88 35.90 0.22 11.08
CA ASN A 88 35.73 1.66 11.15
C ASN A 88 34.26 1.96 11.46
N ASP A 89 33.93 2.23 12.72
CA ASP A 89 32.56 2.55 13.15
C ASP A 89 31.97 3.77 12.46
N ARG A 90 32.82 4.73 12.07
CA ARG A 90 32.37 5.98 11.43
C ARG A 90 31.88 5.72 10.00
N GLU A 91 32.60 4.88 9.26
CA GLU A 91 32.31 4.59 7.85
C GLU A 91 31.46 3.31 7.68
N GLY A 92 31.38 2.48 8.72
CA GLY A 92 30.65 1.21 8.72
C GLY A 92 31.30 0.17 7.80
N CYS A 93 32.63 0.08 7.81
CA CYS A 93 33.39 -0.85 6.98
C CYS A 93 34.45 -1.60 7.78
N HIS A 94 34.71 -2.85 7.39
CA HIS A 94 35.93 -3.55 7.82
C HIS A 94 37.07 -3.21 6.86
N GLN A 95 38.28 -3.06 7.39
CA GLN A 95 39.49 -2.81 6.60
C GLN A 95 40.61 -3.75 7.04
N ALA A 96 41.35 -4.29 6.07
CA ALA A 96 42.58 -5.05 6.30
C ALA A 96 43.75 -4.42 5.54
N CYS A 97 44.89 -4.34 6.21
CA CYS A 97 46.11 -3.77 5.66
C CYS A 97 47.36 -4.57 6.02
N TYR A 98 48.33 -4.54 5.11
CA TYR A 98 49.69 -4.99 5.39
C TYR A 98 50.49 -3.83 5.97
N ALA A 99 51.26 -4.08 7.02
CA ALA A 99 52.19 -3.10 7.57
C ALA A 99 53.57 -3.73 7.81
N PRO A 100 54.67 -3.06 7.45
CA PRO A 100 55.99 -3.60 7.71
C PRO A 100 56.40 -3.29 9.16
N LYS A 101 56.97 -4.29 9.85
CA LYS A 101 57.50 -4.19 11.23
C LYS A 101 58.85 -3.49 11.30
N VAL A 102 59.50 -3.28 10.15
CA VAL A 102 60.78 -2.60 9.94
C VAL A 102 60.72 -1.77 8.67
N ASP A 103 61.67 -0.85 8.45
CA ASP A 103 61.76 -0.17 7.16
C ASP A 103 62.17 -1.20 6.08
N VAL A 104 61.41 -1.27 5.00
CA VAL A 104 61.66 -2.20 3.89
C VAL A 104 61.85 -1.44 2.59
N THR A 105 62.64 -1.99 1.67
CA THR A 105 62.82 -1.43 0.32
C THR A 105 62.54 -2.51 -0.71
N ILE A 106 61.47 -2.31 -1.48
CA ILE A 106 61.04 -3.25 -2.53
C ILE A 106 61.14 -2.52 -3.87
N ASN A 107 61.93 -3.04 -4.80
CA ASN A 107 62.17 -2.43 -6.12
C ASN A 107 62.58 -0.94 -6.07
N GLY A 108 63.35 -0.55 -5.05
CA GLY A 108 63.81 0.83 -4.87
C GLY A 108 62.79 1.78 -4.24
N ILE A 109 61.58 1.28 -3.91
CA ILE A 109 60.57 2.02 -3.15
C ILE A 109 60.78 1.71 -1.67
N MET A 110 61.03 2.75 -0.87
CA MET A 110 61.11 2.63 0.58
C MET A 110 59.70 2.68 1.18
N ILE A 111 59.38 1.69 2.00
CA ILE A 111 58.13 1.63 2.76
C ILE A 111 58.52 1.68 4.25
N PRO A 112 58.21 2.79 4.95
CA PRO A 112 58.56 2.93 6.36
C PRO A 112 57.87 1.91 7.25
N LYS A 113 58.50 1.57 8.38
CA LYS A 113 57.86 0.78 9.44
C LYS A 113 56.49 1.37 9.81
N GLY A 114 55.47 0.52 9.81
CA GLY A 114 54.10 0.86 10.22
C GLY A 114 53.26 1.54 9.14
N GLU A 115 53.80 1.78 7.94
CA GLU A 115 53.01 2.24 6.80
C GLU A 115 51.90 1.22 6.47
N LYS A 116 50.64 1.63 6.51
CA LYS A 116 49.49 0.76 6.22
C LYS A 116 49.23 0.69 4.71
N LEU A 117 49.29 -0.51 4.14
CA LEU A 117 48.89 -0.80 2.77
C LEU A 117 47.54 -1.52 2.78
N VAL A 118 46.45 -0.77 2.58
CA VAL A 118 45.09 -1.32 2.54
C VAL A 118 44.93 -2.21 1.31
N PHE A 119 44.42 -3.42 1.51
CA PHE A 119 44.19 -4.38 0.42
C PHE A 119 42.77 -4.96 0.41
N GLU A 120 42.02 -4.80 1.50
CA GLU A 120 40.61 -5.20 1.57
C GLU A 120 39.80 -4.16 2.32
N GLU A 121 38.64 -3.87 1.78
CA GLU A 121 37.56 -3.17 2.46
C GLU A 121 36.26 -3.96 2.31
N ALA A 122 35.47 -4.04 3.37
CA ALA A 122 34.15 -4.67 3.35
C ALA A 122 33.11 -3.75 3.99
N TRP A 123 32.44 -2.98 3.14
CA TRP A 123 31.42 -1.99 3.47
C TRP A 123 30.07 -2.65 3.83
N LYS A 124 29.42 -2.14 4.88
CA LYS A 124 28.14 -2.67 5.41
C LYS A 124 26.99 -1.71 5.14
N TYR A 125 25.88 -2.18 4.58
CA TYR A 125 24.76 -1.38 4.11
C TYR A 125 23.55 -1.59 5.00
N GLY A 126 23.46 -0.78 6.07
CA GLY A 126 22.22 -0.67 6.83
C GLY A 126 21.17 0.11 6.05
N ARG A 127 20.00 0.33 6.66
CA ARG A 127 18.85 0.97 6.00
C ARG A 127 19.22 2.27 5.27
N ASP A 128 19.84 3.20 5.97
CA ASP A 128 20.13 4.54 5.44
C ASP A 128 21.13 4.49 4.29
N GLU A 129 22.20 3.68 4.41
CA GLU A 129 23.21 3.61 3.35
C GLU A 129 22.75 2.79 2.15
N ARG A 130 21.86 1.83 2.36
CA ARG A 130 21.17 1.09 1.32
C ARG A 130 20.24 2.02 0.52
N ASP A 131 19.41 2.81 1.22
CA ASP A 131 18.46 3.69 0.54
C ASP A 131 19.20 4.77 -0.26
N GLU A 132 20.32 5.28 0.27
CA GLU A 132 21.21 6.18 -0.45
C GLU A 132 21.92 5.49 -1.65
N LEU A 133 22.31 4.22 -1.51
CA LEU A 133 22.87 3.43 -2.61
C LEU A 133 21.86 3.29 -3.75
N TRP A 134 20.61 2.95 -3.47
CA TRP A 134 19.53 2.85 -4.46
C TRP A 134 19.32 4.16 -5.19
N ARG A 135 19.16 5.25 -4.44
CA ARG A 135 18.95 6.60 -4.99
C ARG A 135 20.11 7.03 -5.89
N LYS A 136 21.36 6.79 -5.49
CA LYS A 136 22.54 7.15 -6.29
C LYS A 136 22.79 6.24 -7.48
N SER A 137 22.16 5.05 -7.52
CA SER A 137 22.31 4.07 -8.60
C SER A 137 21.15 4.12 -9.61
N ASP A 138 20.17 5.01 -9.42
CA ASP A 138 18.91 5.04 -10.17
C ASP A 138 18.16 3.69 -10.11
N LEU A 139 18.17 3.05 -8.93
CA LEU A 139 17.46 1.80 -8.65
C LEU A 139 16.34 2.03 -7.61
N ILE A 140 15.26 1.26 -7.68
CA ILE A 140 14.25 1.13 -6.61
C ILE A 140 14.21 -0.31 -6.11
N SER A 141 14.26 -0.50 -4.80
CA SER A 141 13.93 -1.78 -4.15
C SER A 141 12.43 -2.09 -4.28
N GLN A 142 12.09 -3.23 -4.88
CA GLN A 142 10.72 -3.72 -5.01
C GLN A 142 10.35 -4.68 -3.88
N VAL A 143 11.27 -5.59 -3.54
CA VAL A 143 11.09 -6.59 -2.49
C VAL A 143 12.38 -6.73 -1.70
N GLU A 144 12.24 -6.94 -0.40
CA GLU A 144 13.35 -7.15 0.54
C GLU A 144 13.12 -8.45 1.32
N PHE A 145 14.12 -9.33 1.33
CA PHE A 145 14.15 -10.56 2.10
C PHE A 145 15.27 -10.49 3.14
N GLY A 146 14.91 -10.19 4.38
CA GLY A 146 15.85 -10.17 5.51
C GLY A 146 15.97 -11.53 6.20
N ASN A 147 17.11 -11.77 6.85
CA ASN A 147 17.22 -12.87 7.81
C ASN A 147 16.60 -12.47 9.17
N THR A 148 16.44 -13.42 10.09
CA THR A 148 15.80 -13.18 11.40
C THR A 148 16.55 -12.19 12.31
N THR A 149 17.81 -11.89 12.01
CA THR A 149 18.61 -10.92 12.77
C THR A 149 18.73 -9.56 12.08
N ASP A 150 18.05 -9.38 10.95
CA ASP A 150 18.04 -8.13 10.16
C ASP A 150 19.44 -7.63 9.78
N ASP A 151 20.40 -8.56 9.61
CA ASP A 151 21.80 -8.25 9.29
C ASP A 151 22.16 -8.60 7.84
N TYR A 152 21.32 -9.36 7.14
CA TYR A 152 21.55 -9.78 5.76
C TYR A 152 20.25 -9.71 4.97
N HIS A 153 20.32 -9.03 3.83
CA HIS A 153 19.16 -8.77 3.00
C HIS A 153 19.43 -9.15 1.55
N ILE A 154 18.43 -9.74 0.92
CA ILE A 154 18.37 -9.91 -0.53
C ILE A 154 17.30 -8.95 -1.05
N HIS A 155 17.70 -8.08 -1.97
CA HIS A 155 16.83 -7.09 -2.58
C HIS A 155 16.56 -7.45 -4.04
N LEU A 156 15.30 -7.38 -4.43
CA LEU A 156 14.90 -7.35 -5.83
C LEU A 156 14.72 -5.89 -6.23
N THR A 157 15.59 -5.38 -7.09
CA THR A 157 15.62 -3.97 -7.50
C THR A 157 15.30 -3.81 -8.99
N ARG A 158 14.78 -2.65 -9.40
CA ARG A 158 14.56 -2.27 -10.80
C ARG A 158 15.15 -0.89 -11.10
N ALA A 159 15.54 -0.65 -12.34
CA ALA A 159 16.00 0.67 -12.77
C ALA A 159 14.81 1.63 -12.92
N LEU A 160 14.98 2.86 -12.42
CA LEU A 160 14.20 3.99 -12.91
C LEU A 160 15.05 4.71 -13.93
N GLN A 161 14.61 4.79 -15.17
CA GLN A 161 15.27 5.66 -16.14
C GLN A 161 14.97 7.15 -15.89
N ASP A 162 14.37 7.52 -14.76
CA ASP A 162 13.68 8.79 -14.62
C ASP A 162 13.62 9.31 -13.17
N GLN A 163 13.91 10.60 -12.96
CA GLN A 163 13.97 11.23 -11.63
C GLN A 163 12.57 11.40 -11.00
N PRO A 164 12.43 11.43 -9.66
CA PRO A 164 11.18 11.77 -8.99
C PRO A 164 10.63 13.14 -9.42
N THR A 165 9.30 13.31 -9.40
CA THR A 165 8.71 14.64 -9.53
C THR A 165 9.05 15.45 -8.28
N GLU A 166 9.57 16.66 -8.44
CA GLU A 166 9.97 17.52 -7.31
C GLU A 166 8.75 18.16 -6.60
N PRO A 167 8.78 18.30 -5.25
CA PRO A 167 9.87 17.90 -4.35
C PRO A 167 9.96 16.38 -4.17
N ALA A 168 11.15 15.79 -4.32
CA ALA A 168 11.31 14.34 -4.27
C ALA A 168 10.86 13.70 -2.93
N TYR A 169 11.00 14.42 -1.81
CA TYR A 169 10.60 13.95 -0.48
C TYR A 169 9.07 13.76 -0.33
N TYR A 170 8.25 14.31 -1.24
CA TYR A 170 6.80 14.11 -1.21
C TYR A 170 6.42 12.63 -1.36
N GLN A 171 7.24 11.82 -2.04
CA GLN A 171 7.02 10.37 -2.09
C GLN A 171 6.95 9.77 -0.69
N GLN A 172 7.89 10.12 0.19
CA GLN A 172 7.98 9.54 1.54
C GLN A 172 6.81 9.92 2.45
N ILE A 173 6.28 11.13 2.32
CA ILE A 173 5.18 11.61 3.20
C ILE A 173 3.79 11.27 2.65
N PHE A 174 3.65 11.00 1.34
CA PHE A 174 2.38 10.65 0.70
C PHE A 174 2.24 9.17 0.32
N GLU A 175 3.31 8.36 0.35
CA GLU A 175 3.23 6.90 0.11
C GLU A 175 2.46 6.12 1.19
N ARG A 176 1.89 6.81 2.18
CA ARG A 176 1.18 6.22 3.31
C ARG A 176 -0.16 5.64 2.88
N GLY A 177 -0.33 4.33 3.05
CA GLY A 177 -1.62 3.63 2.96
C GLY A 177 -2.31 3.43 4.32
N ILE A 178 -3.56 2.96 4.27
CA ILE A 178 -4.25 2.36 5.42
C ILE A 178 -3.95 0.87 5.35
N ASP A 179 -2.97 0.42 6.14
CA ASP A 179 -2.45 -0.95 6.12
C ASP A 179 -2.43 -1.54 7.55
N PRO A 180 -3.61 -1.84 8.12
CA PRO A 180 -3.72 -2.52 9.40
C PRO A 180 -3.20 -3.96 9.25
N ASP A 181 -2.56 -4.47 10.31
CA ASP A 181 -2.21 -5.89 10.35
C ASP A 181 -3.51 -6.72 10.29
N VAL A 182 -3.54 -7.67 9.37
CA VAL A 182 -4.74 -8.46 9.05
C VAL A 182 -5.08 -9.43 10.19
N GLU A 183 -4.07 -9.88 10.95
CA GLU A 183 -4.21 -10.82 12.05
C GLU A 183 -4.40 -10.11 13.40
N ASP A 184 -3.79 -8.93 13.57
CA ASP A 184 -3.92 -8.09 14.76
C ASP A 184 -4.35 -6.65 14.42
N PRO A 185 -5.64 -6.32 14.51
CA PRO A 185 -6.15 -4.98 14.18
C PRO A 185 -5.65 -3.85 15.10
N GLU A 186 -5.01 -4.18 16.22
CA GLU A 186 -4.36 -3.19 17.10
C GLU A 186 -2.97 -2.76 16.58
N GLN A 187 -2.45 -3.47 15.57
CA GLN A 187 -1.16 -3.19 14.94
C GLN A 187 -1.34 -2.68 13.51
N CYS A 188 -0.39 -1.86 13.06
CA CYS A 188 -0.27 -1.42 11.68
C CYS A 188 1.11 -1.83 11.18
N HIS A 189 1.21 -2.20 9.90
CA HIS A 189 2.50 -2.41 9.27
C HIS A 189 3.34 -1.12 9.29
N LYS A 190 4.67 -1.29 9.22
CA LYS A 190 5.63 -0.19 9.25
C LYS A 190 5.38 0.76 8.08
N HIS A 191 5.20 2.04 8.40
CA HIS A 191 5.02 3.12 7.43
C HIS A 191 5.98 4.28 7.72
N SER A 192 6.17 5.18 6.76
CA SER A 192 6.99 6.39 6.90
C SER A 192 6.49 7.31 8.04
N GLU A 193 7.42 8.09 8.62
CA GLU A 193 7.11 9.02 9.71
C GLU A 193 6.17 10.13 9.23
N ILE A 194 5.21 10.50 10.07
CA ILE A 194 4.27 11.56 9.76
C ILE A 194 4.99 12.90 9.99
N PRO A 195 4.98 13.84 9.03
CA PRO A 195 5.59 15.14 9.25
C PRO A 195 4.82 15.91 10.32
N ASP A 196 5.54 16.70 11.13
CA ASP A 196 4.93 17.57 12.14
C ASP A 196 3.95 18.58 11.52
N GLN A 197 4.20 18.97 10.26
CA GLN A 197 3.36 19.87 9.48
C GLN A 197 3.26 19.36 8.04
N TRP A 198 2.03 19.26 7.54
CA TRP A 198 1.78 18.95 6.13
C TRP A 198 2.14 20.16 5.26
N PRO A 199 2.56 19.94 4.00
CA PRO A 199 2.83 21.03 3.08
C PRO A 199 1.61 21.92 2.84
N GLU A 200 1.85 23.17 2.44
CA GLU A 200 0.78 24.11 2.16
C GLU A 200 -0.09 23.65 0.98
N LEU A 201 -1.40 23.92 1.03
CA LEU A 201 -2.35 23.43 0.03
C LEU A 201 -1.92 23.78 -1.41
N ASN A 202 -1.44 25.01 -1.64
CA ASN A 202 -1.01 25.44 -2.96
C ASN A 202 0.21 24.66 -3.46
N GLU A 203 1.15 24.30 -2.58
CA GLU A 203 2.32 23.49 -2.96
C GLU A 203 1.91 22.07 -3.34
N ILE A 204 0.93 21.49 -2.63
CA ILE A 204 0.35 20.18 -2.93
C ILE A 204 -0.37 20.21 -4.28
N LEU A 205 -1.15 21.26 -4.56
CA LEU A 205 -1.85 21.43 -5.83
C LEU A 205 -0.87 21.61 -7.00
N ASP A 206 0.20 22.38 -6.81
CA ASP A 206 1.25 22.55 -7.81
C ASP A 206 1.99 21.23 -8.07
N TYR A 207 2.27 20.44 -7.03
CA TYR A 207 2.84 19.10 -7.16
C TYR A 207 1.91 18.15 -7.93
N GLN A 208 0.63 18.12 -7.57
CA GLN A 208 -0.39 17.33 -8.27
C GLN A 208 -0.41 17.66 -9.76
N GLU A 209 -0.35 18.95 -10.13
CA GLU A 209 -0.35 19.36 -11.53
C GLU A 209 0.95 18.94 -12.25
N ARG A 210 2.12 19.00 -11.59
CA ARG A 210 3.37 18.46 -12.16
C ARG A 210 3.29 16.96 -12.42
N VAL A 211 2.78 16.17 -11.45
CA VAL A 211 2.58 14.72 -11.60
C VAL A 211 1.59 14.41 -12.73
N ARG A 212 0.46 15.13 -12.79
CA ARG A 212 -0.53 14.96 -13.86
C ARG A 212 0.02 15.30 -15.23
N ASN A 213 0.82 16.36 -15.35
CA ASN A 213 1.44 16.72 -16.63
C ASN A 213 2.44 15.67 -17.10
N ARG A 214 3.22 15.09 -16.19
CA ARG A 214 4.09 13.95 -16.50
C ARG A 214 3.28 12.73 -16.97
N ALA A 215 2.23 12.35 -16.25
CA ALA A 215 1.35 11.24 -16.65
C ALA A 215 0.68 11.49 -18.02
N ARG A 216 0.25 12.72 -18.30
CA ARG A 216 -0.29 13.11 -19.61
C ARG A 216 0.76 12.98 -20.72
N SER A 217 2.01 13.39 -20.50
CA SER A 217 3.09 13.21 -21.48
C SER A 217 3.35 11.73 -21.75
N ILE A 218 3.38 10.88 -20.71
CA ILE A 218 3.54 9.42 -20.86
C ILE A 218 2.43 8.83 -21.76
N LEU A 219 1.19 9.24 -21.54
CA LEU A 219 0.04 8.83 -22.37
C LEU A 219 0.13 9.37 -23.80
N GLN A 220 0.51 10.64 -23.99
CA GLN A 220 0.58 11.28 -25.31
C GLN A 220 1.73 10.76 -26.17
N GLU A 221 2.85 10.39 -25.55
CA GLU A 221 4.03 9.83 -26.23
C GLU A 221 3.88 8.33 -26.52
N GLY A 222 2.82 7.70 -26.03
CA GLY A 222 2.49 6.31 -26.34
C GLY A 222 3.32 5.28 -25.58
N TYR A 223 4.02 5.64 -24.51
CA TYR A 223 4.78 4.67 -23.70
C TYR A 223 3.86 3.66 -23.01
N ALA A 224 2.66 4.08 -22.60
CA ALA A 224 1.67 3.21 -21.96
C ALA A 224 1.18 2.07 -22.87
N ASP A 225 1.22 2.27 -24.19
CA ASP A 225 0.85 1.26 -25.18
C ASP A 225 2.02 0.32 -25.55
N GLN A 226 3.25 0.77 -25.28
CA GLN A 226 4.49 0.03 -25.60
C GLN A 226 4.99 -0.82 -24.43
N ASP A 227 4.65 -0.43 -23.20
CA ASP A 227 5.05 -1.11 -21.97
C ASP A 227 3.82 -1.34 -21.08
N ARG A 228 3.44 -2.63 -20.96
CA ARG A 228 2.31 -3.05 -20.11
C ARG A 228 2.48 -2.59 -18.67
N THR A 229 3.68 -2.60 -18.11
CA THR A 229 3.92 -2.20 -16.70
C THR A 229 3.58 -0.73 -16.50
N VAL A 230 4.01 0.12 -17.44
CA VAL A 230 3.68 1.55 -17.43
C VAL A 230 2.19 1.76 -17.58
N GLY A 231 1.56 1.03 -18.51
CA GLY A 231 0.12 1.08 -18.72
C GLY A 231 -0.69 0.65 -17.48
N GLU A 232 -0.31 -0.44 -16.82
CA GLU A 232 -0.95 -0.93 -15.59
C GLU A 232 -0.75 0.05 -14.43
N ALA A 233 0.44 0.62 -14.27
CA ALA A 233 0.70 1.63 -13.25
C ALA A 233 -0.21 2.87 -13.41
N LEU A 234 -0.48 3.29 -14.65
CA LEU A 234 -1.41 4.39 -14.92
C LEU A 234 -2.86 4.01 -14.60
N TRP A 235 -3.29 2.79 -14.92
CA TRP A 235 -4.62 2.28 -14.54
C TRP A 235 -4.79 2.17 -13.03
N ILE A 236 -3.80 1.61 -12.33
CA ILE A 236 -3.77 1.55 -10.87
C ILE A 236 -3.89 2.96 -10.30
N GLY A 237 -3.09 3.92 -10.79
CA GLY A 237 -3.17 5.31 -10.34
C GLY A 237 -4.55 5.94 -10.55
N PHE A 238 -5.19 5.67 -11.69
CA PHE A 238 -6.52 6.17 -12.03
C PHE A 238 -7.63 5.58 -11.13
N GLU A 239 -7.69 4.25 -11.00
CA GLU A 239 -8.66 3.57 -10.14
C GLU A 239 -8.43 3.91 -8.66
N HIS A 240 -7.17 4.02 -8.24
CA HIS A 240 -6.81 4.42 -6.87
C HIS A 240 -7.24 5.86 -6.55
N GLU A 241 -7.14 6.81 -7.50
CA GLU A 241 -7.69 8.16 -7.32
C GLU A 241 -9.21 8.11 -7.09
N ALA A 242 -9.94 7.26 -7.83
CA ALA A 242 -11.37 7.08 -7.64
C ALA A 242 -11.71 6.49 -6.25
N MET A 243 -10.93 5.51 -5.77
CA MET A 243 -11.07 4.96 -4.40
C MET A 243 -10.81 6.02 -3.33
N HIS A 244 -9.81 6.88 -3.53
CA HIS A 244 -9.53 8.00 -2.63
C HIS A 244 -10.64 9.05 -2.64
N LEU A 245 -11.29 9.30 -3.79
CA LEU A 245 -12.45 10.19 -3.87
C LEU A 245 -13.64 9.64 -3.08
N GLU A 246 -13.94 8.34 -3.21
CA GLU A 246 -14.95 7.69 -2.37
C GLU A 246 -14.59 7.76 -0.89
N THR A 247 -13.30 7.54 -0.57
CA THR A 247 -12.77 7.64 0.78
C THR A 247 -13.00 9.01 1.40
N PHE A 248 -12.64 10.04 0.64
CA PHE A 248 -12.84 11.42 1.04
C PHE A 248 -14.33 11.75 1.23
N LEU A 249 -15.22 11.23 0.37
CA LEU A 249 -16.66 11.45 0.48
C LEU A 249 -17.25 10.88 1.78
N TYR A 250 -16.88 9.66 2.19
CA TYR A 250 -17.40 9.12 3.45
C TYR A 250 -16.81 9.84 4.67
N MET A 251 -15.54 10.27 4.61
CA MET A 251 -14.95 11.10 5.66
C MET A 251 -15.67 12.46 5.78
N LEU A 252 -15.99 13.08 4.64
CA LEU A 252 -16.77 14.32 4.61
C LEU A 252 -18.17 14.11 5.18
N LEU A 253 -18.85 13.01 4.87
CA LEU A 253 -20.18 12.69 5.42
C LEU A 253 -20.18 12.66 6.95
N GLN A 254 -19.11 12.13 7.55
CA GLN A 254 -18.95 12.04 9.00
C GLN A 254 -18.48 13.34 9.66
N SER A 255 -17.87 14.25 8.90
CA SER A 255 -17.37 15.53 9.42
C SER A 255 -18.48 16.53 9.75
N ASP A 256 -18.37 17.19 10.90
CA ASP A 256 -19.23 18.31 11.30
C ASP A 256 -18.85 19.63 10.60
N ARG A 257 -17.72 19.66 9.88
CA ARG A 257 -17.21 20.85 9.17
C ARG A 257 -17.48 20.84 7.66
N LYS A 258 -18.26 19.87 7.17
CA LYS A 258 -18.62 19.77 5.77
C LYS A 258 -19.45 20.97 5.30
N LEU A 259 -19.27 21.33 4.04
CA LEU A 259 -20.13 22.28 3.33
C LEU A 259 -20.91 21.54 2.26
N PRO A 260 -22.17 21.95 1.98
CA PRO A 260 -22.90 21.43 0.83
C PRO A 260 -22.13 21.65 -0.48
N PRO A 261 -22.29 20.77 -1.49
CA PRO A 261 -21.63 20.94 -2.78
C PRO A 261 -21.93 22.31 -3.42
N THR A 262 -20.88 23.04 -3.79
CA THR A 262 -21.01 24.35 -4.46
C THR A 262 -21.68 24.18 -5.82
N GLY A 263 -22.64 25.05 -6.15
CA GLY A 263 -23.34 25.02 -7.43
C GLY A 263 -24.45 23.98 -7.55
N VAL A 264 -24.72 23.19 -6.50
CA VAL A 264 -25.82 22.23 -6.45
C VAL A 264 -26.94 22.76 -5.56
N PRO A 265 -28.19 22.91 -6.05
CA PRO A 265 -29.29 23.37 -5.22
C PRO A 265 -29.64 22.34 -4.14
N LEU A 266 -30.08 22.82 -2.97
CA LEU A 266 -30.57 21.96 -1.91
C LEU A 266 -31.76 21.12 -2.42
N PRO A 267 -31.70 19.76 -2.32
CA PRO A 267 -32.83 18.93 -2.71
C PRO A 267 -34.06 19.21 -1.84
N ASP A 268 -35.24 19.18 -2.47
CA ASP A 268 -36.51 19.20 -1.74
C ASP A 268 -36.79 17.81 -1.16
N PHE A 269 -36.18 17.53 -0.02
CA PHE A 269 -36.29 16.23 0.67
C PHE A 269 -37.74 15.87 1.02
N LYS A 270 -38.59 16.87 1.28
CA LYS A 270 -40.00 16.62 1.58
C LYS A 270 -40.74 16.09 0.35
N ARG A 271 -40.59 16.77 -0.79
CA ARG A 271 -41.20 16.31 -2.05
C ARG A 271 -40.64 14.95 -2.48
N MET A 272 -39.35 14.71 -2.27
CA MET A 272 -38.73 13.39 -2.53
C MET A 272 -39.34 12.29 -1.68
N ALA A 273 -39.56 12.53 -0.38
CA ALA A 273 -40.21 11.57 0.52
C ALA A 273 -41.68 11.31 0.13
N GLU A 274 -42.43 12.36 -0.22
CA GLU A 274 -43.81 12.24 -0.72
C GLU A 274 -43.88 11.40 -1.99
N GLN A 275 -42.95 11.62 -2.92
CA GLN A 275 -42.86 10.84 -4.16
C GLN A 275 -42.47 9.38 -3.88
N ALA A 276 -41.48 9.15 -3.02
CA ALA A 276 -41.05 7.79 -2.66
C ALA A 276 -42.20 6.97 -2.05
N LYS A 277 -43.01 7.60 -1.19
CA LYS A 277 -44.21 6.99 -0.62
C LYS A 277 -45.28 6.70 -1.67
N PHE A 278 -45.45 7.57 -2.66
CA PHE A 278 -46.37 7.33 -3.78
C PHE A 278 -45.91 6.14 -4.64
N ASP A 279 -44.60 6.02 -4.87
CA ASP A 279 -43.99 4.95 -5.67
C ASP A 279 -43.68 3.68 -4.87
N GLU A 280 -44.12 3.58 -3.62
CA GLU A 280 -43.79 2.49 -2.71
C GLU A 280 -44.19 1.14 -3.31
N LYS A 281 -43.23 0.20 -3.30
CA LYS A 281 -43.44 -1.18 -3.74
C LYS A 281 -43.02 -2.15 -2.63
N PRO A 282 -43.79 -3.23 -2.41
CA PRO A 282 -43.40 -4.27 -1.47
C PRO A 282 -42.03 -4.87 -1.85
N ASN A 283 -41.15 -5.05 -0.86
CA ASN A 283 -39.88 -5.73 -1.06
C ASN A 283 -40.10 -7.25 -1.09
N LYS A 284 -40.46 -7.75 -2.27
CA LYS A 284 -40.79 -9.17 -2.49
C LYS A 284 -39.52 -10.04 -2.44
N TRP A 285 -39.72 -11.27 -2.01
CA TRP A 285 -38.74 -12.34 -2.16
C TRP A 285 -38.82 -12.89 -3.58
N PHE A 286 -37.67 -13.02 -4.23
CA PHE A 286 -37.53 -13.61 -5.55
C PHE A 286 -36.70 -14.88 -5.43
N SER A 287 -37.21 -15.97 -5.99
CA SER A 287 -36.47 -17.22 -6.08
C SER A 287 -35.44 -17.13 -7.19
N ILE A 288 -34.16 -17.30 -6.82
CA ILE A 288 -33.02 -17.35 -7.72
C ILE A 288 -32.69 -18.83 -7.96
N PRO A 289 -32.77 -19.32 -9.21
CA PRO A 289 -32.50 -20.72 -9.49
C PRO A 289 -31.01 -21.04 -9.27
N GLN A 290 -30.71 -22.33 -9.08
CA GLN A 290 -29.33 -22.80 -9.13
C GLN A 290 -28.73 -22.45 -10.49
N GLN A 291 -27.51 -21.93 -10.47
CA GLN A 291 -26.82 -21.52 -11.68
C GLN A 291 -25.31 -21.72 -11.55
N THR A 292 -24.71 -22.09 -12.68
CA THR A 292 -23.27 -22.14 -12.87
C THR A 292 -22.88 -21.01 -13.80
N PHE A 293 -21.94 -20.18 -13.37
CA PHE A 293 -21.46 -19.03 -14.12
C PHE A 293 -20.02 -18.71 -13.72
N THR A 294 -19.41 -17.78 -14.42
CA THR A 294 -18.01 -17.45 -14.25
C THR A 294 -17.84 -16.13 -13.53
N ILE A 295 -16.92 -16.07 -12.56
CA ILE A 295 -16.54 -14.86 -11.82
C ILE A 295 -15.07 -14.56 -12.11
N GLY A 296 -14.73 -13.28 -12.19
CA GLY A 296 -13.36 -12.81 -12.38
C GLY A 296 -13.01 -12.54 -13.83
N LEU A 297 -11.85 -11.94 -14.01
CA LEU A 297 -11.28 -11.54 -15.28
C LEU A 297 -10.16 -12.49 -15.66
N ASP A 298 -10.03 -12.73 -16.97
CA ASP A 298 -8.89 -13.47 -17.53
C ASP A 298 -7.97 -12.49 -18.25
N ASP A 299 -6.67 -12.69 -18.06
CA ASP A 299 -5.63 -11.78 -18.52
C ASP A 299 -4.48 -12.59 -19.10
N CYS A 300 -4.72 -13.17 -20.27
CA CYS A 300 -3.86 -14.18 -20.88
C CYS A 300 -2.61 -13.62 -21.56
N ASP A 301 -2.52 -12.31 -21.79
CA ASP A 301 -1.42 -11.68 -22.54
C ASP A 301 -0.42 -11.01 -21.60
N GLU A 302 0.70 -11.65 -21.33
CA GLU A 302 1.74 -11.13 -20.45
C GLU A 302 2.42 -9.84 -20.97
N ASN A 303 2.24 -9.48 -22.24
CA ASN A 303 2.97 -8.37 -22.88
C ASN A 303 2.10 -7.14 -23.16
N ASN A 304 0.78 -7.29 -23.28
CA ASN A 304 -0.12 -6.19 -23.62
C ASN A 304 -1.23 -6.04 -22.58
N LEU A 305 -1.64 -4.79 -22.33
CA LEU A 305 -2.81 -4.51 -21.51
C LEU A 305 -4.09 -5.11 -22.11
N PRO A 306 -5.05 -5.58 -21.28
CA PRO A 306 -6.37 -5.96 -21.76
C PRO A 306 -7.06 -4.80 -22.48
N GLN A 307 -7.52 -5.03 -23.72
CA GLN A 307 -8.18 -3.98 -24.52
C GLN A 307 -9.55 -3.54 -23.97
N VAL A 308 -10.18 -4.33 -23.10
CA VAL A 308 -11.57 -4.14 -22.68
C VAL A 308 -11.69 -3.54 -21.27
N SER A 309 -10.94 -4.07 -20.29
CA SER A 309 -11.09 -3.69 -18.89
C SER A 309 -9.83 -3.99 -18.09
N PHE A 310 -9.41 -3.03 -17.27
CA PHE A 310 -8.47 -3.28 -16.17
C PHE A 310 -9.16 -4.08 -15.05
N GLY A 311 -8.38 -4.85 -14.30
CA GLY A 311 -8.87 -5.60 -13.14
C GLY A 311 -7.77 -5.74 -12.11
N TRP A 312 -8.14 -5.61 -10.84
CA TRP A 312 -7.22 -5.81 -9.72
C TRP A 312 -6.78 -7.28 -9.63
N ASP A 313 -5.66 -7.51 -8.94
CA ASP A 313 -5.12 -8.85 -8.71
C ASP A 313 -6.14 -9.80 -8.08
N ASN A 314 -6.93 -9.32 -7.12
CA ASN A 314 -7.99 -10.07 -6.45
C ASN A 314 -9.23 -10.39 -7.31
N GLU A 315 -9.32 -9.82 -8.51
CA GLU A 315 -10.37 -10.10 -9.50
C GLU A 315 -9.94 -11.16 -10.51
N LYS A 316 -8.69 -11.64 -10.41
CA LYS A 316 -8.07 -12.63 -11.29
C LYS A 316 -7.61 -13.86 -10.47
N PRO A 317 -7.51 -15.04 -11.08
CA PRO A 317 -7.99 -15.37 -12.42
C PRO A 317 -9.50 -15.59 -12.44
N GLN A 318 -10.02 -15.73 -13.65
CA GLN A 318 -11.37 -16.18 -13.88
C GLN A 318 -11.60 -17.60 -13.31
N ARG A 319 -12.76 -17.83 -12.67
CA ARG A 319 -13.16 -19.13 -12.10
C ARG A 319 -14.64 -19.44 -12.30
N GLU A 320 -14.94 -20.72 -12.52
CA GLU A 320 -16.32 -21.21 -12.57
C GLU A 320 -16.86 -21.44 -11.15
N VAL A 321 -18.09 -21.00 -10.89
CA VAL A 321 -18.78 -21.21 -9.63
C VAL A 321 -20.17 -21.77 -9.86
N THR A 322 -20.59 -22.69 -8.99
CA THR A 322 -21.97 -23.18 -8.93
C THR A 322 -22.60 -22.71 -7.63
N VAL A 323 -23.68 -21.95 -7.75
CA VAL A 323 -24.46 -21.43 -6.62
C VAL A 323 -25.80 -22.15 -6.58
N GLY A 324 -26.13 -22.76 -5.44
CA GLY A 324 -27.42 -23.42 -5.23
C GLY A 324 -28.60 -22.45 -5.31
N ALA A 325 -29.83 -22.97 -5.41
CA ALA A 325 -31.01 -22.12 -5.42
C ALA A 325 -31.25 -21.45 -4.05
N PHE A 326 -31.68 -20.20 -4.06
CA PHE A 326 -32.00 -19.44 -2.84
C PHE A 326 -33.04 -18.35 -3.13
N GLU A 327 -33.47 -17.62 -2.10
CA GLU A 327 -34.35 -16.47 -2.25
C GLU A 327 -33.66 -15.19 -1.80
N SER A 328 -33.91 -14.09 -2.51
CA SER A 328 -33.41 -12.76 -2.14
C SER A 328 -34.49 -11.70 -2.29
N GLN A 329 -34.38 -10.67 -1.47
CA GLN A 329 -35.12 -9.43 -1.66
C GLN A 329 -34.57 -8.64 -2.86
N ALA A 330 -35.43 -7.83 -3.50
CA ALA A 330 -35.09 -7.11 -4.73
C ALA A 330 -34.47 -5.73 -4.52
N ARG A 331 -34.45 -5.23 -3.29
CA ARG A 331 -33.78 -3.97 -2.96
C ARG A 331 -33.08 -4.05 -1.61
N PRO A 332 -32.09 -3.16 -1.37
CA PRO A 332 -31.46 -3.01 -0.06
C PRO A 332 -32.47 -2.72 1.06
N ILE A 333 -32.05 -2.98 2.28
CA ILE A 333 -32.75 -2.61 3.51
C ILE A 333 -32.84 -1.09 3.56
N THR A 334 -34.01 -0.55 3.92
CA THR A 334 -34.17 0.90 4.08
C THR A 334 -33.97 1.35 5.52
N ASN A 335 -33.71 2.64 5.72
CA ASN A 335 -33.64 3.23 7.06
C ASN A 335 -34.93 2.98 7.87
N GLY A 336 -36.10 3.05 7.24
CA GLY A 336 -37.39 2.81 7.89
C GLY A 336 -37.61 1.34 8.29
N GLU A 337 -37.11 0.39 7.51
CA GLU A 337 -37.11 -1.03 7.88
C GLU A 337 -36.20 -1.31 9.08
N TYR A 338 -34.99 -0.76 9.05
CA TYR A 338 -34.04 -0.89 10.16
C TYR A 338 -34.54 -0.18 11.43
N ALA A 339 -35.21 0.97 11.29
CA ALA A 339 -35.84 1.68 12.40
C ALA A 339 -36.90 0.82 13.12
N LYS A 340 -37.72 0.06 12.39
CA LYS A 340 -38.70 -0.88 12.96
C LYS A 340 -38.00 -2.00 13.74
N TYR A 341 -36.88 -2.51 13.23
CA TYR A 341 -36.05 -3.49 13.93
C TYR A 341 -35.52 -2.94 15.27
N LEU A 342 -34.96 -1.72 15.28
CA LEU A 342 -34.48 -1.09 16.51
C LEU A 342 -35.62 -0.92 17.52
N GLN A 343 -36.78 -0.44 17.07
CA GLN A 343 -37.97 -0.31 17.91
C GLN A 343 -38.45 -1.65 18.49
N ALA A 344 -38.46 -2.71 17.68
CA ALA A 344 -38.90 -4.03 18.10
C ALA A 344 -37.93 -4.71 19.08
N THR A 345 -36.63 -4.44 18.95
CA THR A 345 -35.58 -5.02 19.80
C THR A 345 -35.25 -4.19 21.02
N GLY A 346 -35.65 -2.91 21.06
CA GLY A 346 -35.25 -1.97 22.12
C GLY A 346 -33.78 -1.57 22.04
N SER A 347 -33.13 -1.75 20.88
CA SER A 347 -31.72 -1.39 20.71
C SER A 347 -31.54 0.13 20.57
N HIS A 348 -30.59 0.67 21.34
CA HIS A 348 -30.19 2.08 21.29
C HIS A 348 -28.91 2.32 20.45
N ASN A 349 -28.37 1.27 19.82
CA ASN A 349 -27.19 1.39 18.96
C ASN A 349 -27.63 1.76 17.55
N TYR A 350 -27.44 3.02 17.20
CA TYR A 350 -27.74 3.55 15.87
C TYR A 350 -26.51 3.46 14.95
N PRO A 351 -26.72 3.25 13.64
CA PRO A 351 -25.63 3.30 12.67
C PRO A 351 -24.91 4.64 12.71
N ALA A 352 -23.60 4.65 12.44
CA ALA A 352 -22.80 5.88 12.37
C ALA A 352 -23.28 6.87 11.28
N SER A 353 -24.06 6.38 10.31
CA SER A 353 -24.74 7.22 9.31
C SER A 353 -25.90 8.04 9.89
N TRP A 354 -26.37 7.73 11.11
CA TRP A 354 -27.42 8.44 11.80
C TRP A 354 -26.82 9.38 12.86
N VAL A 355 -27.53 10.46 13.17
CA VAL A 355 -27.12 11.47 14.15
C VAL A 355 -28.32 11.99 14.91
N PHE A 356 -28.14 12.21 16.21
CA PHE A 356 -29.17 12.85 17.03
C PHE A 356 -29.13 14.37 16.87
N THR A 357 -30.25 14.93 16.45
CA THR A 357 -30.49 16.36 16.22
C THR A 357 -31.75 16.78 16.98
N PRO A 358 -31.65 17.11 18.29
CA PRO A 358 -32.82 17.49 19.06
C PRO A 358 -33.38 18.83 18.54
N GLY A 359 -34.68 18.87 18.22
CA GLY A 359 -35.44 20.12 18.07
C GLY A 359 -35.51 20.76 16.68
N GLN A 360 -34.99 20.16 15.60
CA GLN A 360 -35.19 20.72 14.24
C GLN A 360 -36.55 20.35 13.64
N LYS A 361 -37.64 20.89 14.20
CA LYS A 361 -38.84 21.15 13.39
C LYS A 361 -38.51 22.34 12.47
N GLY A 362 -37.96 22.04 11.30
CA GLY A 362 -37.79 22.96 10.17
C GLY A 362 -37.15 24.31 10.51
N SER A 363 -35.83 24.37 10.65
CA SER A 363 -35.10 25.59 10.29
C SER A 363 -33.60 25.35 10.14
N LEU A 364 -33.04 25.96 9.11
CA LEU A 364 -31.61 26.06 8.82
C LEU A 364 -30.87 26.76 9.98
N VAL A 365 -29.60 26.37 10.16
CA VAL A 365 -28.43 27.13 10.67
C VAL A 365 -27.70 26.55 11.91
N LYS A 366 -26.40 26.31 11.66
CA LYS A 366 -25.17 26.32 12.49
C LYS A 366 -25.16 25.69 13.89
N GLY A 367 -24.56 24.50 13.94
CA GLY A 367 -23.29 24.17 14.61
C GLY A 367 -23.05 24.64 16.04
N ILE A 368 -22.83 23.67 16.93
CA ILE A 368 -21.76 23.57 17.94
C ILE A 368 -21.82 22.12 18.48
N GLY A 369 -20.66 21.47 18.57
CA GLY A 369 -20.56 20.03 18.86
C GLY A 369 -20.75 19.65 20.33
N SER A 370 -20.77 18.34 20.58
CA SER A 370 -20.04 17.70 21.69
C SER A 370 -20.31 16.20 21.75
N THR A 371 -19.19 15.48 21.83
CA THR A 371 -18.86 14.29 22.62
C THR A 371 -19.97 13.36 23.11
N GLY A 372 -19.73 12.07 22.88
CA GLY A 372 -20.56 10.95 23.32
C GLY A 372 -20.93 10.98 24.80
N ALA A 373 -22.17 10.57 25.05
CA ALA A 373 -22.68 10.28 26.37
C ALA A 373 -23.31 8.89 26.35
N GLN A 374 -22.72 7.98 27.12
CA GLN A 374 -23.39 6.77 27.57
C GLN A 374 -24.56 7.16 28.48
N ALA A 375 -25.71 6.52 28.27
CA ALA A 375 -26.82 6.57 29.22
C ALA A 375 -27.24 5.14 29.57
N GLY A 376 -26.87 4.73 30.78
CA GLY A 376 -27.34 3.50 31.40
C GLY A 376 -28.77 3.63 31.92
N SER A 377 -29.58 2.62 31.58
CA SER A 377 -30.61 1.96 32.38
C SER A 377 -31.68 2.82 33.08
N SER A 378 -32.89 2.83 32.51
CA SER A 378 -34.09 2.21 33.10
C SER A 378 -35.35 2.87 32.52
N ALA A 379 -35.92 2.30 31.45
CA ALA A 379 -37.29 2.59 31.05
C ALA A 379 -37.94 1.34 30.46
N THR A 380 -39.01 0.91 31.12
CA THR A 380 -40.08 0.04 30.61
C THR A 380 -40.38 0.30 29.14
N ALA A 381 -40.70 -0.75 28.38
CA ALA A 381 -41.00 -0.80 26.93
C ALA A 381 -41.96 0.30 26.41
N ALA A 382 -41.45 1.53 26.38
CA ALA A 382 -41.98 2.66 25.66
C ALA A 382 -41.25 2.68 24.32
N SER A 383 -42.02 2.77 23.23
CA SER A 383 -41.50 2.95 21.87
C SER A 383 -40.30 3.89 21.86
N LEU A 384 -39.14 3.41 21.41
CA LEU A 384 -37.97 4.23 21.15
C LEU A 384 -38.40 5.49 20.38
N PRO A 385 -38.23 6.70 20.95
CA PRO A 385 -38.50 7.92 20.23
C PRO A 385 -37.41 8.06 19.17
N LEU A 386 -37.75 7.72 17.94
CA LEU A 386 -36.94 8.05 16.76
C LEU A 386 -37.02 9.56 16.45
N ASP A 387 -37.82 10.30 17.23
CA ASP A 387 -37.94 11.75 17.21
C ASP A 387 -36.58 12.40 17.44
N GLY A 388 -36.17 13.23 16.48
CA GLY A 388 -34.88 13.92 16.51
C GLY A 388 -33.72 13.12 15.95
N ILE A 389 -33.93 11.92 15.39
CA ILE A 389 -32.91 11.23 14.61
C ILE A 389 -32.90 11.76 13.17
N SER A 390 -31.70 12.01 12.65
CA SER A 390 -31.46 12.42 11.27
C SER A 390 -30.41 11.51 10.61
N VAL A 391 -30.50 11.34 9.30
CA VAL A 391 -29.50 10.68 8.46
C VAL A 391 -28.48 11.71 7.98
N ARG A 392 -27.18 11.40 8.10
CA ARG A 392 -26.09 12.26 7.64
C ARG A 392 -26.07 12.28 6.11
N THR A 393 -26.06 13.47 5.53
CA THR A 393 -25.87 13.66 4.08
C THR A 393 -24.80 14.72 3.80
N VAL A 394 -24.39 14.84 2.53
CA VAL A 394 -23.50 15.93 2.07
C VAL A 394 -24.17 17.32 2.17
N PHE A 395 -25.50 17.38 2.25
CA PHE A 395 -26.26 18.61 2.44
C PHE A 395 -26.55 18.92 3.93
N GLY A 396 -26.02 18.12 4.85
CA GLY A 396 -26.32 18.19 6.27
C GLY A 396 -27.28 17.07 6.74
N PRO A 397 -27.62 17.03 8.04
CA PRO A 397 -28.56 16.04 8.56
C PRO A 397 -29.96 16.22 7.95
N VAL A 398 -30.57 15.13 7.52
CA VAL A 398 -31.96 15.07 7.03
C VAL A 398 -32.77 14.21 7.99
N SER A 399 -33.90 14.71 8.49
CA SER A 399 -34.75 13.97 9.44
C SER A 399 -35.03 12.56 8.95
N LEU A 400 -34.94 11.57 9.84
CA LEU A 400 -35.23 10.17 9.54
C LEU A 400 -36.65 10.02 8.97
N GLU A 401 -37.60 10.87 9.37
CA GLU A 401 -38.96 10.90 8.82
C GLU A 401 -39.00 11.08 7.30
N LEU A 402 -38.06 11.86 6.73
CA LEU A 402 -37.96 12.13 5.30
C LEU A 402 -37.05 11.14 4.56
N ALA A 403 -36.24 10.38 5.30
CA ALA A 403 -35.20 9.49 4.77
C ALA A 403 -35.52 8.00 4.94
N GLN A 404 -36.75 7.65 5.34
CA GLN A 404 -37.14 6.27 5.65
C GLN A 404 -36.96 5.32 4.47
N ASP A 405 -37.16 5.79 3.23
CA ASP A 405 -37.10 4.97 2.02
C ASP A 405 -35.69 4.85 1.43
N TRP A 406 -34.71 5.54 2.02
CA TRP A 406 -33.33 5.50 1.53
C TRP A 406 -32.64 4.21 1.99
N PRO A 407 -31.71 3.67 1.18
CA PRO A 407 -30.88 2.54 1.60
C PRO A 407 -30.15 2.82 2.91
N LEU A 408 -30.12 1.81 3.77
CA LEU A 408 -29.38 1.84 5.02
C LEU A 408 -27.87 1.83 4.75
N SER A 409 -27.13 2.68 5.47
CA SER A 409 -25.67 2.59 5.58
C SER A 409 -25.32 2.23 7.02
N ALA A 410 -24.78 1.04 7.24
CA ALA A 410 -24.49 0.47 8.55
C ALA A 410 -23.30 -0.49 8.46
N SER A 411 -22.70 -0.82 9.61
CA SER A 411 -21.63 -1.81 9.72
C SER A 411 -22.12 -3.22 9.38
N TYR A 412 -21.18 -4.13 9.09
CA TYR A 412 -21.48 -5.53 8.84
C TYR A 412 -22.29 -6.15 9.99
N ASP A 413 -21.89 -5.92 11.25
CA ASP A 413 -22.51 -6.52 12.42
C ASP A 413 -23.94 -6.04 12.65
N GLU A 414 -24.22 -4.78 12.36
CA GLU A 414 -25.56 -4.19 12.41
C GLU A 414 -26.49 -4.83 11.38
N VAL A 415 -26.03 -4.94 10.14
CA VAL A 415 -26.79 -5.58 9.05
C VAL A 415 -26.98 -7.08 9.33
N ALA A 416 -25.96 -7.76 9.85
CA ALA A 416 -26.03 -9.18 10.21
C ALA A 416 -27.03 -9.43 11.36
N SER A 417 -27.08 -8.53 12.34
CA SER A 417 -28.04 -8.59 13.44
C SER A 417 -29.48 -8.38 12.96
N TYR A 418 -29.69 -7.40 12.08
CA TYR A 418 -30.99 -7.19 11.42
C TYR A 418 -31.41 -8.41 10.59
N ALA A 419 -30.50 -8.99 9.81
CA ALA A 419 -30.79 -10.16 8.99
C ALA A 419 -31.23 -11.36 9.86
N LYS A 420 -30.54 -11.61 10.99
CA LYS A 420 -30.95 -12.64 11.97
C LYS A 420 -32.33 -12.38 12.53
N TRP A 421 -32.68 -11.13 12.85
CA TRP A 421 -34.01 -10.77 13.34
C TRP A 421 -35.11 -11.02 12.29
N MET A 422 -34.82 -10.76 11.02
CA MET A 422 -35.70 -11.11 9.89
C MET A 422 -35.70 -12.59 9.53
N ASN A 423 -35.00 -13.44 10.29
CA ASN A 423 -34.80 -14.86 10.02
C ASN A 423 -34.21 -15.12 8.62
N CYS A 424 -33.25 -14.28 8.20
CA CYS A 424 -32.50 -14.38 6.96
C CYS A 424 -30.98 -14.21 7.21
N ARG A 425 -30.20 -14.03 6.15
CA ARG A 425 -28.75 -13.84 6.20
C ARG A 425 -28.28 -12.90 5.09
N ILE A 426 -27.05 -12.40 5.24
CA ILE A 426 -26.35 -11.68 4.18
C ILE A 426 -25.93 -12.71 3.09
N PRO A 427 -26.13 -12.41 1.80
CA PRO A 427 -25.66 -13.29 0.72
C PRO A 427 -24.13 -13.33 0.68
N THR A 428 -23.57 -14.47 0.29
CA THR A 428 -22.16 -14.58 -0.08
C THR A 428 -21.86 -13.74 -1.34
N CYS A 429 -20.58 -13.49 -1.64
CA CYS A 429 -20.19 -12.79 -2.86
C CYS A 429 -20.71 -13.52 -4.11
N GLU A 430 -20.57 -14.84 -4.15
CA GLU A 430 -21.06 -15.70 -5.23
C GLU A 430 -22.59 -15.60 -5.38
N GLU A 431 -23.35 -15.59 -4.28
CA GLU A 431 -24.80 -15.41 -4.32
C GLU A 431 -25.20 -14.02 -4.79
N ALA A 432 -24.50 -12.97 -4.36
CA ALA A 432 -24.76 -11.62 -4.86
C ALA A 432 -24.53 -11.55 -6.38
N ARG A 433 -23.42 -12.12 -6.89
CA ARG A 433 -23.14 -12.23 -8.33
C ARG A 433 -24.21 -13.07 -9.06
N SER A 434 -24.70 -14.15 -8.44
CA SER A 434 -25.78 -15.00 -8.94
C SER A 434 -27.08 -14.19 -9.14
N ILE A 435 -27.44 -13.29 -8.21
CA ILE A 435 -28.59 -12.37 -8.36
C ILE A 435 -28.43 -11.49 -9.61
N TYR A 436 -27.27 -10.84 -9.76
CA TYR A 436 -27.02 -9.95 -10.91
C TYR A 436 -27.04 -10.70 -12.24
N HIS A 437 -26.38 -11.86 -12.30
CA HIS A 437 -26.35 -12.70 -13.49
C HIS A 437 -27.76 -13.11 -13.93
N TYR A 438 -28.59 -13.58 -12.99
CA TYR A 438 -29.98 -13.95 -13.27
C TYR A 438 -30.84 -12.76 -13.70
N SER A 439 -30.66 -11.59 -13.06
CA SER A 439 -31.33 -10.35 -13.45
C SER A 439 -31.01 -9.97 -14.90
N ASP A 440 -29.75 -10.08 -15.32
CA ASP A 440 -29.33 -9.70 -16.67
C ASP A 440 -29.84 -10.69 -17.73
N GLN A 441 -29.86 -12.00 -17.41
CA GLN A 441 -30.55 -12.99 -18.24
C GLN A 441 -32.04 -12.66 -18.40
N MET A 442 -32.73 -12.31 -17.31
CA MET A 442 -34.16 -11.95 -17.37
C MET A 442 -34.41 -10.71 -18.24
N LYS A 443 -33.50 -9.71 -18.22
CA LYS A 443 -33.60 -8.52 -19.07
C LYS A 443 -33.35 -8.83 -20.54
N SER A 444 -32.34 -9.64 -20.87
CA SER A 444 -32.03 -10.00 -22.26
C SER A 444 -33.19 -10.76 -22.92
N HIS A 445 -33.83 -11.68 -22.20
CA HIS A 445 -35.00 -12.42 -22.69
C HIS A 445 -36.23 -11.53 -22.94
N ARG A 446 -36.38 -10.41 -22.21
CA ARG A 446 -37.45 -9.43 -22.47
C ARG A 446 -37.22 -8.64 -23.74
N HIS A 447 -35.97 -8.35 -24.10
CA HIS A 447 -35.63 -7.66 -25.34
C HIS A 447 -35.80 -8.55 -26.58
N THR A 448 -35.51 -9.86 -26.48
CA THR A 448 -35.70 -10.79 -27.60
C THR A 448 -37.16 -11.16 -27.84
N ASN A 449 -38.00 -11.20 -26.79
CA ASN A 449 -39.43 -11.49 -26.91
C ASN A 449 -40.32 -10.25 -27.11
N GLY A 450 -39.72 -9.06 -27.25
CA GLY A 450 -40.40 -7.78 -27.47
C GLY A 450 -40.76 -7.45 -28.92
N TYR A 451 -40.48 -8.35 -29.89
CA TYR A 451 -41.11 -8.28 -31.21
C TYR A 451 -42.51 -8.92 -31.14
N ARG A 452 -43.51 -8.13 -30.76
CA ARG A 452 -44.87 -8.20 -31.29
C ARG A 452 -45.64 -6.92 -31.04
#